data_AF-A0A6F9BX04-F1
#
_entry.id   AF-A0A6F9BX04-F1
#
_cell.length_a   1.000
_cell.length_b   1.000
_cell.length_c   1.000
_cell.angle_alpha   90.00
_cell.angle_beta   90.00
_cell.angle_gamma   90.00
#
_symmetry.space_group_name_H-M   'P 1'
#
loop_
_entity.id
_entity.type
_entity.pdbx_description
1 polymer ?
#
loop_
_entity_poly.entity_id
_entity_poly.type
_entity_poly.pdbx_seq_one_letter_code
_entity_poly.pdbx_strand_id
1 'polypeptide(L)'
;GVGPFNTDTTLIYSKVFTNTGSAYNPTTGIFTATVRGVYCIRFTAIELRNDQWMAVYLYHNDKRLMYSNDQDDGAGGGGVVYMRLPSGQGLYDSNNNHNTFSGFLLCPV
;
A
#
# COMPACT_ATOMS: atom_id res chain seq x y z
N GLY A 1 -4.95 1.01 -14.93
CA GLY A 1 -3.74 0.31 -14.42
C GLY A 1 -2.70 1.34 -14.04
N VAL A 2 -1.83 1.01 -13.10
CA VAL A 2 -0.74 1.86 -12.60
C VAL A 2 0.60 1.21 -13.01
N GLY A 3 1.58 2.03 -13.38
CA GLY A 3 2.86 1.55 -13.92
C GLY A 3 2.73 0.79 -15.24
N PRO A 4 3.83 0.21 -15.75
CA PRO A 4 5.15 0.19 -15.14
C PRO A 4 5.83 1.56 -15.18
N PHE A 5 6.59 1.87 -14.13
CA PHE A 5 7.43 3.07 -14.04
C PHE A 5 8.92 2.70 -14.08
N ASN A 6 9.76 3.63 -14.51
CA ASN A 6 11.21 3.46 -14.55
C ASN A 6 11.91 3.68 -13.20
N THR A 7 11.15 4.01 -12.15
CA THR A 7 11.63 4.21 -10.78
C THR A 7 10.59 3.70 -9.79
N ASP A 8 11.04 3.32 -8.59
CA ASP A 8 10.14 2.99 -7.48
C ASP A 8 9.21 4.17 -7.19
N THR A 9 7.90 3.90 -7.21
CA THR A 9 6.88 4.95 -7.12
C THR A 9 5.94 4.66 -5.97
N THR A 10 5.69 5.66 -5.11
CA THR A 10 4.70 5.54 -4.04
C THR A 10 3.30 5.42 -4.63
N LEU A 11 2.57 4.38 -4.23
CA LEU A 11 1.21 4.14 -4.68
C LEU A 11 0.25 5.10 -3.98
N ILE A 12 -0.57 5.77 -4.79
CA ILE A 12 -1.62 6.67 -4.32
C ILE A 12 -2.97 6.00 -4.54
N TYR A 13 -3.63 5.59 -3.46
CA TYR A 13 -5.01 5.13 -3.48
C TYR A 13 -5.93 6.35 -3.41
N SER A 14 -6.31 6.88 -4.56
CA SER A 14 -7.08 8.13 -4.69
C SER A 14 -8.55 7.99 -4.31
N LYS A 15 -9.12 6.77 -4.43
CA LYS A 15 -10.49 6.47 -4.03
C LYS A 15 -10.56 6.13 -2.55
N VAL A 16 -10.98 7.09 -1.73
CA VAL A 16 -11.08 6.94 -0.27
C VAL A 16 -12.46 6.45 0.13
N PHE A 17 -12.55 5.23 0.68
CA PHE A 17 -13.78 4.68 1.25
C PHE A 17 -14.03 5.16 2.69
N THR A 18 -12.97 5.21 3.50
CA THR A 18 -13.01 5.66 4.90
C THR A 18 -11.65 6.21 5.28
N ASN A 19 -11.63 7.30 6.05
CA ASN A 19 -10.41 7.93 6.55
C ASN A 19 -10.67 8.61 7.91
N THR A 20 -11.28 7.88 8.83
CA THR A 20 -11.55 8.37 10.18
C THR A 20 -10.25 8.73 10.88
N GLY A 21 -10.19 9.91 11.49
CA GLY A 21 -8.96 10.44 12.11
C GLY A 21 -7.95 11.04 11.12
N SER A 22 -8.28 11.10 9.81
CA SER A 22 -7.44 11.70 8.76
C SER A 22 -6.01 11.15 8.71
N ALA A 23 -5.84 9.88 9.05
CA ALA A 23 -4.52 9.24 9.11
C ALA A 23 -3.93 8.96 7.72
N TYR A 24 -4.76 8.82 6.69
CA TYR A 24 -4.32 8.62 5.31
C TYR A 24 -4.39 9.92 4.50
N ASN A 25 -3.34 10.24 3.75
CA ASN A 25 -3.31 11.39 2.84
C ASN A 25 -3.49 10.91 1.39
N PRO A 26 -4.64 11.19 0.73
CA PRO A 26 -4.92 10.72 -0.63
C PRO A 26 -4.14 11.46 -1.72
N THR A 27 -3.44 12.55 -1.39
CA THR A 27 -2.54 13.25 -2.32
C THR A 27 -1.15 12.61 -2.34
N THR A 28 -0.70 12.04 -1.22
CA THR A 28 0.66 11.47 -1.11
C THR A 28 0.68 9.94 -1.05
N GLY A 29 -0.44 9.29 -0.77
CA GLY A 29 -0.51 7.83 -0.56
C GLY A 29 0.00 7.37 0.81
N ILE A 30 0.24 8.30 1.74
CA ILE A 30 0.90 8.02 3.02
C ILE A 30 -0.14 7.85 4.13
N PHE A 31 -0.03 6.75 4.87
CA PHE A 31 -0.70 6.53 6.14
C PHE A 31 0.21 6.91 7.30
N THR A 32 -0.27 7.74 8.22
CA THR A 32 0.46 8.18 9.41
C THR A 32 -0.27 7.72 10.66
N ALA A 33 0.36 6.84 11.44
CA ALA A 33 -0.13 6.48 12.76
C ALA A 33 -0.06 7.70 13.70
N THR A 34 -1.21 8.28 14.04
CA THR A 34 -1.33 9.43 14.96
C THR A 34 -1.40 9.01 16.43
N VAL A 35 -1.65 7.74 16.70
CA VAL A 35 -1.71 7.15 18.04
C VAL A 35 -0.62 6.09 18.14
N ARG A 36 0.08 6.03 19.27
CA ARG A 36 1.02 4.94 19.53
C ARG A 36 0.25 3.64 19.75
N GLY A 37 0.65 2.57 19.09
CA GLY A 37 -0.01 1.28 19.24
C GLY A 37 0.42 0.24 18.22
N VAL A 38 -0.24 -0.91 18.27
CA VAL A 38 -0.10 -1.97 17.27
C VAL A 38 -1.12 -1.73 16.16
N TYR A 39 -0.65 -1.71 14.92
CA TYR A 39 -1.49 -1.53 13.75
C TYR A 39 -1.54 -2.83 12.94
N CYS A 40 -2.67 -3.05 12.28
CA CYS A 40 -2.79 -4.03 11.21
C CYS A 40 -2.85 -3.27 9.88
N ILE A 41 -1.93 -3.62 8.99
CA ILE A 41 -1.91 -3.12 7.62
C ILE A 41 -2.30 -4.28 6.71
N ARG A 42 -3.25 -4.03 5.81
CA ARG A 42 -3.71 -4.99 4.81
C ARG A 42 -3.80 -4.30 3.47
N PHE A 43 -3.49 -5.02 2.41
CA PHE A 43 -3.64 -4.54 1.05
C PHE A 43 -4.07 -5.69 0.15
N THR A 44 -4.60 -5.33 -1.02
CA THR A 44 -4.75 -6.24 -2.15
C THR A 44 -4.02 -5.65 -3.33
N ALA A 45 -3.41 -6.49 -4.14
CA ALA A 45 -2.72 -6.12 -5.36
C ALA A 45 -3.05 -7.17 -6.43
N ILE A 46 -3.30 -6.73 -7.66
CA ILE A 46 -3.44 -7.63 -8.80
C ILE A 46 -2.83 -7.00 -10.04
N GLU A 47 -2.26 -7.84 -10.90
CA GLU A 47 -1.94 -7.51 -12.28
C GLU A 47 -2.63 -8.52 -13.20
N LEU A 48 -3.27 -8.03 -14.25
CA LEU A 48 -4.02 -8.83 -15.23
C LEU A 48 -3.61 -8.51 -16.67
N ARG A 49 -2.71 -7.55 -16.88
CA ARG A 49 -2.15 -7.24 -18.18
C ARG A 49 -1.15 -8.33 -18.54
N ASN A 50 -1.27 -8.84 -19.77
CA ASN A 50 -0.27 -9.74 -20.34
C ASN A 50 1.11 -9.05 -20.34
N ASP A 51 2.16 -9.81 -20.05
CA ASP A 51 3.56 -9.37 -20.02
C ASP A 51 3.90 -8.30 -18.97
N GLN A 52 3.17 -8.24 -17.85
CA GLN A 52 3.49 -7.37 -16.72
C GLN A 52 3.65 -8.16 -15.43
N TRP A 53 4.69 -7.83 -14.67
CA TRP A 53 4.96 -8.48 -13.38
C TRP A 53 4.31 -7.66 -12.27
N MET A 54 3.85 -8.37 -11.23
CA MET A 54 3.29 -7.75 -10.04
C MET A 54 4.27 -7.83 -8.88
N ALA A 55 4.53 -6.69 -8.27
CA ALA A 55 5.03 -6.66 -6.90
C ALA A 55 4.68 -5.34 -6.21
N VAL A 56 4.65 -5.37 -4.89
CA VAL A 56 4.50 -4.20 -4.04
C VAL A 56 5.42 -4.28 -2.84
N TYR A 57 5.95 -3.13 -2.44
CA TYR A 57 6.70 -2.97 -1.20
C TYR A 57 5.85 -2.29 -0.15
N LEU A 58 5.87 -2.82 1.08
CA LEU A 58 5.40 -2.09 2.25
C LEU A 58 6.58 -1.38 2.90
N TYR A 59 6.49 -0.07 3.05
CA TYR A 59 7.50 0.74 3.73
C TYR A 59 6.99 1.26 5.07
N HIS A 60 7.89 1.33 6.04
CA HIS A 60 7.69 1.96 7.34
C HIS A 60 8.88 2.85 7.67
N ASN A 61 8.66 4.15 7.83
CA ASN A 61 9.71 5.14 8.10
C ASN A 61 10.95 4.94 7.20
N ASP A 62 10.71 4.87 5.88
CA ASP A 62 11.73 4.66 4.83
C ASP A 62 12.48 3.33 4.86
N LYS A 63 12.05 2.38 5.70
CA LYS A 63 12.54 1.00 5.71
C LYS A 63 11.51 0.09 5.06
N ARG A 64 11.95 -0.73 4.10
CA ARG A 64 11.11 -1.78 3.53
C ARG A 64 10.84 -2.86 4.59
N LEU A 65 9.58 -3.02 4.98
CA LEU A 65 9.13 -4.08 5.89
C LEU A 65 8.76 -5.36 5.15
N MET A 66 8.18 -5.22 3.95
CA MET A 66 7.67 -6.35 3.19
C MET A 66 7.94 -6.17 1.70
N TYR A 67 8.16 -7.29 1.04
CA TYR A 67 8.04 -7.44 -0.39
C TYR A 67 6.95 -8.49 -0.63
N SER A 68 5.90 -8.10 -1.34
CA SER A 68 4.87 -9.02 -1.81
C SER A 68 4.95 -9.07 -3.32
N ASN A 69 5.15 -10.27 -3.85
CA ASN A 69 4.93 -10.59 -5.25
C ASN A 69 3.75 -11.56 -5.32
N ASP A 70 3.54 -12.26 -6.44
CA ASP A 70 2.42 -13.19 -6.65
C ASP A 70 2.25 -14.32 -5.58
N GLN A 71 3.02 -14.34 -4.48
CA GLN A 71 3.01 -15.41 -3.47
C GLN A 71 2.93 -15.00 -1.98
N ASP A 72 2.89 -13.71 -1.58
CA ASP A 72 3.09 -13.36 -0.14
C ASP A 72 2.06 -12.40 0.50
N ASP A 73 1.62 -12.75 1.73
CA ASP A 73 0.85 -11.94 2.68
C ASP A 73 1.72 -11.48 3.86
N GLY A 74 1.59 -10.23 4.32
CA GLY A 74 2.40 -9.72 5.44
C GLY A 74 1.75 -8.61 6.25
N ALA A 75 2.17 -8.50 7.52
CA ALA A 75 1.67 -7.58 8.53
C ALA A 75 2.80 -6.65 9.04
N GLY A 76 2.50 -5.37 9.29
CA GLY A 76 3.48 -4.36 9.72
C GLY A 76 3.05 -3.58 10.98
N GLY A 77 4.04 -3.15 11.78
CA GLY A 77 3.88 -2.35 13.02
C GLY A 77 3.80 -0.83 12.80
N GLY A 78 3.41 -0.08 13.84
CA GLY A 78 2.97 1.33 13.76
C GLY A 78 4.04 2.38 13.42
N GLY A 79 3.65 3.39 12.63
CA GLY A 79 4.42 4.60 12.23
C GLY A 79 3.95 5.12 10.86
N VAL A 80 4.82 5.80 10.10
CA VAL A 80 4.48 6.24 8.73
C VAL A 80 4.59 5.03 7.81
N VAL A 81 3.47 4.64 7.20
CA VAL A 81 3.36 3.46 6.35
C VAL A 81 2.87 3.87 4.96
N TYR A 82 3.50 3.33 3.92
CA TYR A 82 3.06 3.53 2.56
C TYR A 82 3.44 2.35 1.66
N MET A 83 2.71 2.21 0.56
CA MET A 83 2.96 1.18 -0.45
C MET A 83 3.80 1.77 -1.57
N ARG A 84 4.77 1.01 -2.08
CA ARG A 84 5.57 1.37 -3.25
C ARG A 84 5.45 0.31 -4.34
N LEU A 85 5.26 0.75 -5.58
CA LEU A 85 5.37 -0.06 -6.77
C LEU A 85 6.86 -0.09 -7.18
N PRO A 86 7.52 -1.26 -7.21
CA PRO A 86 8.90 -1.36 -7.68
C PRO A 86 8.99 -0.97 -9.15
N SER A 87 10.16 -0.47 -9.58
CA SER A 87 10.40 -0.19 -10.99
C SER A 87 10.12 -1.41 -11.88
N GLY A 88 9.50 -1.17 -13.04
CA GLY A 88 9.16 -2.19 -14.02
C GLY A 88 7.94 -3.04 -13.67
N GLN A 89 7.33 -2.84 -12.49
CA GLN A 89 6.15 -3.59 -12.04
C GLN A 89 4.87 -2.81 -12.34
N GLY A 90 3.77 -3.55 -12.49
CA GLY A 90 2.46 -3.02 -12.79
C GLY A 90 1.38 -3.43 -11.78
N LEU A 91 0.32 -2.63 -11.71
CA LEU A 91 -0.96 -3.05 -11.14
C LEU A 91 -2.09 -2.82 -12.14
N TYR A 92 -2.97 -3.80 -12.27
CA TYR A 92 -4.20 -3.68 -13.03
C TYR A 92 -5.23 -2.89 -12.24
N ASP A 93 -5.95 -1.97 -12.88
CA ASP A 93 -6.97 -1.18 -12.19
C ASP A 93 -8.25 -1.10 -13.03
N SER A 94 -9.39 -1.10 -12.35
CA SER A 94 -10.74 -1.07 -12.92
C SER A 94 -11.73 -0.49 -11.90
N ASN A 95 -12.99 -0.32 -12.28
CA ASN A 95 -14.03 0.16 -11.37
C ASN A 95 -14.34 -0.81 -10.20
N ASN A 96 -13.79 -2.02 -10.20
CA ASN A 96 -14.04 -3.06 -9.20
C ASN A 96 -13.11 -2.99 -7.97
N ASN A 97 -12.20 -2.01 -7.89
CA ASN A 97 -11.29 -1.78 -6.74
C ASN A 97 -10.44 -3.02 -6.39
N HIS A 98 -9.76 -3.60 -7.38
CA HIS A 98 -8.93 -4.77 -7.15
C HIS A 98 -7.74 -4.51 -6.23
N ASN A 99 -7.19 -3.30 -6.27
CA ASN A 99 -6.08 -2.89 -5.41
C ASN A 99 -6.61 -2.01 -4.29
N THR A 100 -6.35 -2.44 -3.06
CA THR A 100 -6.81 -1.75 -1.87
C THR A 100 -5.68 -1.60 -0.88
N PHE A 101 -5.78 -0.62 0.00
CA PHE A 101 -4.93 -0.44 1.16
C PHE A 101 -5.81 -0.10 2.36
N SER A 102 -5.50 -0.67 3.51
CA SER A 102 -6.22 -0.47 4.76
C SER A 102 -5.26 -0.54 5.92
N GLY A 103 -5.36 0.42 6.84
CA GLY A 103 -4.61 0.44 8.10
C GLY A 103 -5.54 0.72 9.27
N PHE A 104 -5.45 -0.06 10.33
CA PHE A 104 -6.27 0.12 11.53
C PHE A 104 -5.49 -0.17 12.81
N LEU A 105 -5.76 0.61 13.86
CA LEU A 105 -5.21 0.42 15.19
C LEU A 105 -5.87 -0.80 15.85
N LEU A 106 -5.07 -1.76 16.30
CA LEU A 106 -5.53 -2.93 17.06
C LEU A 106 -5.57 -2.63 18.56
N CYS A 107 -4.48 -2.09 19.09
CA CYS A 107 -4.39 -1.71 20.50
C CYS A 107 -3.50 -0.47 20.69
N PRO A 108 -3.95 0.56 21.42
CA PRO A 108 -3.11 1.68 21.82
C PRO A 108 -2.09 1.26 22.90
N VAL A 109 -0.97 1.97 22.99
CA VAL A 109 0.07 1.79 24.03
C VAL A 109 0.46 3.09 24.69
#